data_AF-A0A2G9SPP9-F1
#
_entry.id   AF-A0A2G9SPP9-F1
#
_cell.length_a   1.000
_cell.length_b   1.000
_cell.length_c   1.000
_cell.angle_alpha   90.00
_cell.angle_beta   90.00
_cell.angle_gamma   90.00
#
_symmetry.space_group_name_H-M   'P 1'
#
loop_
_entity.id
_entity.type
_entity.pdbx_description
1 polymer ?
#
loop_
_entity_poly.entity_id
_entity_poly.type
_entity_poly.pdbx_seq_one_letter_code
_entity_poly.pdbx_strand_id
1 'polypeptide(L)'
;MLDINSGFLAYGRQIENIGDFGAGITFVSYGSFDETDEIGNTTGTFSATDLALHLAYSRKLQRFGFGSLRAGIGVKFIFSGIQNFRSTALALDAGLLLLIPSEDLHIGLALITLGTQLSTFDGASEALPLDVRFSVSKNLKAYLWN
;
A
#
# COMPACT_ATOMS: atom_id res chain seq x y z
N MET A 1 10.90 -21.48 -15.01
CA MET A 1 10.74 -20.03 -15.28
C MET A 1 9.92 -19.47 -14.14
N LEU A 2 10.52 -18.56 -13.38
CA LEU A 2 9.86 -17.86 -12.27
C LEU A 2 8.88 -16.85 -12.88
N ASP A 3 7.58 -17.07 -12.74
CA ASP A 3 6.56 -16.12 -13.19
C ASP A 3 6.01 -15.41 -11.95
N ILE A 4 6.53 -14.20 -11.67
CA ILE A 4 6.03 -13.37 -10.58
C ILE A 4 4.74 -12.74 -11.07
N ASN A 5 3.64 -13.06 -10.41
CA ASN A 5 2.34 -12.49 -10.71
C ASN A 5 1.89 -11.61 -9.55
N SER A 6 1.31 -10.45 -9.85
CA SER A 6 0.69 -9.61 -8.85
C SER A 6 -0.59 -9.00 -9.36
N GLY A 7 -1.47 -8.64 -8.42
CA GLY A 7 -2.75 -8.02 -8.74
C GLY A 7 -3.31 -7.26 -7.55
N PHE A 8 -4.22 -6.34 -7.84
CA PHE A 8 -4.97 -5.63 -6.81
C PHE A 8 -6.41 -5.42 -7.25
N LEU A 9 -7.30 -5.34 -6.26
CA LEU A 9 -8.68 -4.93 -6.42
C LEU A 9 -8.96 -3.87 -5.35
N ALA A 10 -9.59 -2.76 -5.73
CA ALA A 10 -9.96 -1.72 -4.78
C ALA A 10 -11.33 -1.15 -5.11
N TYR A 11 -12.06 -0.75 -4.07
CA TYR A 11 -13.32 -0.05 -4.15
C TYR A 11 -13.31 1.14 -3.20
N GLY A 12 -13.86 2.26 -3.65
CA GLY A 12 -13.98 3.47 -2.86
C GLY A 12 -15.37 4.06 -2.98
N ARG A 13 -15.89 4.59 -1.87
CA ARG A 13 -17.18 5.27 -1.82
C ARG A 13 -17.15 6.45 -0.88
N GLN A 14 -17.69 7.57 -1.35
CA GLN A 14 -18.00 8.72 -0.50
C GLN A 14 -19.34 8.49 0.21
N ILE A 15 -19.35 8.70 1.52
CA ILE A 15 -20.56 8.77 2.33
C ILE A 15 -20.76 10.22 2.76
N GLU A 16 -21.90 10.78 2.39
CA GLU A 16 -22.27 12.16 2.66
C GLU A 16 -22.15 12.48 4.17
N ASN A 17 -21.58 13.64 4.50
CA ASN A 17 -21.34 14.12 5.86
C ASN A 17 -20.38 13.28 6.73
N ILE A 18 -19.93 12.10 6.27
CA ILE A 18 -19.01 11.23 7.02
C ILE A 18 -17.60 11.29 6.43
N GLY A 19 -17.45 11.10 5.12
CA GLY A 19 -16.15 11.07 4.44
C GLY A 19 -16.06 9.98 3.38
N ASP A 20 -14.84 9.72 2.92
CA ASP A 20 -14.54 8.74 1.88
C ASP A 20 -13.99 7.48 2.52
N PHE A 21 -14.56 6.33 2.15
CA PHE A 21 -14.12 5.02 2.58
C PHE A 21 -13.53 4.26 1.41
N GLY A 22 -12.47 3.50 1.67
CA GLY A 22 -11.82 2.62 0.72
C GLY A 22 -11.62 1.23 1.31
N ALA A 23 -11.77 0.22 0.48
CA ALA A 23 -11.37 -1.15 0.77
C ALA A 23 -10.59 -1.71 -0.41
N GLY A 24 -9.61 -2.56 -0.15
CA GLY A 24 -8.85 -3.18 -1.22
C GLY A 24 -8.14 -4.45 -0.79
N ILE A 25 -7.71 -5.21 -1.78
CA ILE A 25 -6.93 -6.42 -1.63
C ILE A 25 -5.77 -6.32 -2.61
N THR A 26 -4.56 -6.62 -2.15
CA THR A 26 -3.37 -6.73 -2.98
C THR A 26 -2.80 -8.13 -2.81
N PHE A 27 -2.32 -8.73 -3.89
CA PHE A 27 -1.73 -10.06 -3.89
C PHE A 27 -0.45 -10.06 -4.72
N VAL A 28 0.54 -10.83 -4.26
CA VAL A 28 1.77 -11.14 -4.99
C VAL A 28 2.05 -12.62 -4.85
N SER A 29 2.18 -13.33 -5.98
CA SER A 29 2.75 -14.66 -6.05
C SER A 29 4.16 -14.56 -6.60
N TYR A 30 5.12 -15.16 -5.89
CA TYR A 30 6.50 -15.22 -6.32
C TYR A 30 6.78 -16.43 -7.24
N GLY A 31 5.74 -17.15 -7.64
CA GLY A 31 5.86 -18.36 -8.44
C GLY A 31 6.39 -19.55 -7.63
N SER A 32 7.08 -20.45 -8.32
CA SER A 32 7.67 -21.65 -7.72
C SER A 32 9.20 -21.58 -7.80
N PHE A 33 9.83 -21.94 -6.70
CA PHE A 33 11.27 -22.04 -6.52
C PHE A 33 11.68 -23.50 -6.43
N ASP A 34 12.86 -23.82 -6.96
CA ASP A 34 13.47 -25.12 -6.76
C ASP A 34 14.05 -25.19 -5.34
N GLU A 35 13.73 -26.26 -4.62
CA GLU A 35 14.34 -26.59 -3.33
C GLU A 35 15.62 -27.39 -3.59
N THR A 36 16.74 -27.01 -2.98
CA THR A 36 18.04 -27.68 -3.19
C THR A 36 18.68 -28.12 -1.89
N ASP A 37 19.37 -29.26 -1.90
CA ASP A 37 20.25 -29.67 -0.80
C ASP A 37 21.55 -28.84 -0.74
N GLU A 38 22.38 -29.09 0.28
CA GLU A 38 23.65 -28.38 0.53
C GLU A 38 24.69 -28.54 -0.61
N ILE A 39 24.50 -29.53 -1.50
CA ILE A 39 25.41 -29.86 -2.61
C ILE A 39 24.81 -29.40 -3.95
N GLY A 40 23.62 -28.79 -3.93
CA GLY A 40 22.95 -28.20 -5.09
C GLY A 40 22.05 -29.15 -5.87
N ASN A 41 21.73 -30.34 -5.33
CA ASN A 41 20.74 -31.22 -5.98
C ASN A 41 19.32 -30.73 -5.67
N THR A 42 18.47 -30.64 -6.69
CA THR A 42 17.06 -30.30 -6.51
C THR A 42 16.32 -31.42 -5.78
N THR A 43 15.73 -31.10 -4.63
CA THR A 43 14.98 -32.03 -3.77
C THR A 43 13.47 -31.85 -3.85
N GLY A 44 13.00 -30.72 -4.39
CA GLY A 44 11.57 -30.40 -4.48
C GLY A 44 11.32 -29.01 -5.07
N THR A 45 10.11 -28.49 -4.87
CA THR A 45 9.76 -27.10 -5.17
C THR A 45 8.90 -26.50 -4.06
N PHE A 46 9.02 -25.19 -3.86
CA PHE A 46 8.17 -24.45 -2.94
C PHE A 46 7.70 -23.13 -3.57
N SER A 47 6.64 -22.55 -3.02
CA SER A 47 6.11 -21.25 -3.46
C SER A 47 6.10 -20.24 -2.32
N ALA A 48 6.15 -18.96 -2.69
CA ALA A 48 5.94 -17.85 -1.77
C ALA A 48 4.78 -16.96 -2.26
N THR A 49 4.00 -16.43 -1.33
CA THR A 49 2.81 -15.65 -1.64
C THR A 49 2.49 -14.65 -0.53
N ASP A 50 2.18 -13.42 -0.93
CA ASP A 50 1.71 -12.35 -0.05
C ASP A 50 0.29 -11.91 -0.42
N LEU A 51 -0.51 -11.65 0.60
CA LEU A 51 -1.86 -11.12 0.50
C LEU A 51 -2.03 -9.98 1.52
N ALA A 52 -2.49 -8.83 1.09
CA ALA A 52 -2.78 -7.70 1.96
C ALA A 52 -4.23 -7.24 1.81
N LEU A 53 -4.94 -7.15 2.92
CA LEU A 53 -6.25 -6.50 3.02
C LEU A 53 -6.05 -5.05 3.47
N HIS A 54 -6.73 -4.13 2.80
CA HIS A 54 -6.61 -2.69 3.03
C HIS A 54 -7.98 -2.11 3.36
N LEU A 55 -8.05 -1.30 4.42
CA LEU A 55 -9.19 -0.43 4.70
C LEU A 55 -8.67 0.99 4.89
N ALA A 56 -9.38 1.97 4.34
CA ALA A 56 -9.00 3.36 4.39
C ALA A 56 -10.19 4.27 4.65
N TYR A 57 -9.92 5.38 5.33
CA TYR A 57 -10.86 6.45 5.56
C TYR A 57 -10.17 7.79 5.30
N SER A 58 -10.84 8.70 4.61
CA SER A 58 -10.35 10.07 4.47
C SER A 58 -11.49 11.07 4.55
N ARG A 59 -11.15 12.32 4.89
CA ARG A 59 -12.11 13.42 4.90
C ARG A 59 -11.44 14.75 4.57
N LYS A 60 -12.27 15.72 4.20
CA LYS A 60 -11.88 17.12 4.20
C LYS A 60 -11.81 17.61 5.64
N LEU A 61 -10.68 18.18 6.03
CA LEU A 61 -10.46 18.74 7.37
C LEU A 61 -10.78 20.23 7.39
N GLN A 62 -10.20 20.98 6.46
CA GLN A 62 -10.31 22.44 6.45
C GLN A 62 -10.36 22.99 5.04
N ARG A 63 -11.13 24.07 4.87
CA ARG A 63 -11.17 24.89 3.66
C ARG A 63 -10.49 26.22 3.95
N PHE A 64 -9.62 26.64 3.05
CA PHE A 64 -8.99 27.95 3.03
C PHE A 64 -9.48 28.70 1.80
N GLY A 65 -9.27 30.02 1.75
CA GLY A 65 -9.59 30.82 0.56
C GLY A 65 -8.89 30.33 -0.71
N PHE A 66 -7.67 29.80 -0.57
CA PHE A 66 -6.85 29.33 -1.69
C PHE A 66 -6.94 27.83 -1.96
N GLY A 67 -7.53 27.02 -1.06
CA GLY A 67 -7.37 25.57 -1.15
C GLY A 67 -8.14 24.78 -0.11
N SER A 68 -7.96 23.46 -0.08
CA SER A 68 -8.55 22.59 0.94
C SER A 68 -7.58 21.52 1.39
N LEU A 69 -7.50 21.34 2.71
CA LEU A 69 -6.72 20.28 3.33
C LEU A 69 -7.61 19.06 3.58
N ARG A 70 -7.12 17.90 3.15
CA ARG A 70 -7.68 16.58 3.43
C ARG A 70 -6.69 15.77 4.25
N ALA A 71 -7.22 14.86 5.06
CA ALA A 71 -6.44 13.84 5.74
C ALA A 71 -7.07 12.47 5.53
N GLY A 72 -6.22 11.45 5.53
CA GLY A 72 -6.64 10.06 5.47
C GLY A 72 -5.80 9.18 6.38
N ILE A 73 -6.41 8.09 6.80
CA ILE A 73 -5.79 6.99 7.53
C ILE A 73 -6.14 5.68 6.85
N GLY A 74 -5.28 4.69 6.99
CA GLY A 74 -5.51 3.34 6.51
C GLY A 74 -4.96 2.30 7.47
N VAL A 75 -5.50 1.10 7.36
CA VAL A 75 -5.00 -0.09 8.04
C VAL A 75 -4.79 -1.19 7.00
N LYS A 76 -3.69 -1.93 7.17
CA LYS A 76 -3.34 -3.08 6.35
C LYS A 76 -3.19 -4.30 7.23
N PHE A 77 -3.85 -5.39 6.83
CA PHE A 77 -3.59 -6.71 7.40
C PHE A 77 -2.91 -7.56 6.34
N ILE A 78 -1.68 -7.99 6.63
CA ILE A 78 -0.78 -8.63 5.66
C ILE A 78 -0.62 -10.08 6.09
N PHE A 79 -0.75 -10.99 5.13
CA PHE A 79 -0.50 -12.41 5.27
C PHE A 79 0.60 -12.79 4.29
N SER A 80 1.60 -13.50 4.78
CA SER A 80 2.73 -13.98 3.98
C SER A 80 2.91 -15.47 4.21
N GLY A 81 3.13 -16.22 3.14
CA GLY A 81 3.35 -17.66 3.18
C GLY A 81 4.55 -18.04 2.35
N ILE A 82 5.45 -18.85 2.90
CA ILE A 82 6.61 -19.41 2.21
C ILE A 82 6.70 -20.89 2.58
N GLN A 83 6.56 -21.79 1.60
CA GLN A 83 6.50 -23.23 1.83
C GLN A 83 5.45 -23.59 2.91
N ASN A 84 5.87 -24.12 4.07
CA ASN A 84 5.01 -24.47 5.20
C ASN A 84 4.93 -23.38 6.28
N PHE A 85 5.68 -22.28 6.11
CA PHE A 85 5.75 -21.20 7.09
C PHE A 85 4.77 -20.08 6.74
N ARG A 86 4.23 -19.44 7.77
CA ARG A 86 3.29 -18.32 7.65
C ARG A 86 3.71 -17.19 8.58
N SER A 87 3.50 -15.97 8.10
CA SER A 87 3.70 -14.73 8.83
C SER A 87 2.50 -13.82 8.61
N THR A 88 2.21 -12.99 9.60
CA THR A 88 1.12 -12.01 9.53
C THR A 88 1.59 -10.70 10.10
N ALA A 89 1.17 -9.58 9.53
CA ALA A 89 1.50 -8.26 10.03
C ALA A 89 0.31 -7.30 10.02
N LEU A 90 0.39 -6.31 10.89
CA LEU A 90 -0.56 -5.20 10.95
C LEU A 90 0.21 -3.91 10.70
N ALA A 91 -0.28 -3.08 9.78
CA ALA A 91 0.31 -1.78 9.49
C ALA A 91 -0.74 -0.67 9.37
N LEU A 92 -0.30 0.55 9.63
CA LEU A 92 -1.08 1.77 9.50
C LEU A 92 -0.47 2.67 8.44
N ASP A 93 -1.35 3.35 7.70
CA ASP A 93 -1.01 4.42 6.79
C ASP A 93 -1.66 5.72 7.28
N ALA A 94 -1.00 6.85 7.05
CA ALA A 94 -1.57 8.17 7.29
C ALA A 94 -1.11 9.15 6.21
N GLY A 95 -1.95 10.10 5.85
CA GLY A 95 -1.60 11.08 4.82
C GLY A 95 -2.37 12.39 4.90
N LEU A 96 -1.74 13.43 4.39
CA LEU A 96 -2.28 14.77 4.20
C LEU A 96 -2.22 15.13 2.72
N LEU A 97 -3.26 15.82 2.24
CA LEU A 97 -3.34 16.31 0.86
C LEU A 97 -3.90 17.74 0.85
N LEU A 98 -3.09 18.68 0.40
CA LEU A 98 -3.49 20.06 0.12
C LEU A 98 -3.81 20.20 -1.36
N LEU A 99 -5.05 20.59 -1.65
CA LEU A 99 -5.56 20.85 -2.98
C LEU A 99 -5.65 22.36 -3.19
N ILE A 100 -5.04 22.89 -4.24
CA ILE A 100 -5.06 24.31 -4.64
C ILE A 100 -5.68 24.40 -6.05
N PRO A 101 -7.03 24.51 -6.16
CA PRO A 101 -7.71 24.39 -7.45
C PRO A 101 -7.40 25.52 -8.44
N SER A 102 -7.08 26.73 -7.96
CA SER A 102 -6.76 27.87 -8.82
C SER A 102 -5.51 27.65 -9.67
N GLU A 103 -4.61 26.78 -9.19
CA GLU A 103 -3.32 26.47 -9.81
C GLU A 103 -3.25 25.05 -10.36
N ASP A 104 -4.34 24.29 -10.30
CA ASP A 104 -4.37 22.85 -10.59
C ASP A 104 -3.23 22.09 -9.88
N LEU A 105 -2.92 22.48 -8.63
CA LEU A 105 -1.76 22.05 -7.85
C LEU A 105 -2.18 21.21 -6.63
N HIS A 106 -1.53 20.06 -6.46
CA HIS A 106 -1.69 19.16 -5.31
C HIS A 106 -0.35 18.96 -4.60
N ILE A 107 -0.36 19.09 -3.27
CA ILE A 107 0.81 18.83 -2.41
C ILE A 107 0.42 17.78 -1.37
N GLY A 108 1.22 16.74 -1.21
CA GLY A 108 0.93 15.61 -0.35
C GLY A 108 2.10 15.23 0.55
N LEU A 109 1.77 14.69 1.72
CA LEU A 109 2.69 14.08 2.66
C LEU A 109 2.05 12.78 3.17
N ALA A 110 2.80 11.68 3.22
CA ALA A 110 2.29 10.40 3.70
C ALA A 110 3.32 9.63 4.52
N LEU A 111 2.82 8.87 5.48
CA LEU A 111 3.51 7.82 6.23
C LEU A 111 2.84 6.50 5.87
N ILE A 112 3.60 5.57 5.31
CA ILE A 112 3.10 4.33 4.74
C ILE A 112 3.75 3.15 5.45
N THR A 113 2.94 2.16 5.81
CA THR A 113 3.36 0.88 6.40
C THR A 113 4.05 1.04 7.77
N LEU A 114 3.52 1.92 8.63
CA LEU A 114 3.93 1.97 10.04
C LEU A 114 3.29 0.79 10.80
N GLY A 115 4.06 -0.22 11.18
CA GLY A 115 3.48 -1.39 11.82
C GLY A 115 4.47 -2.43 12.29
N THR A 116 3.95 -3.62 12.59
CA THR A 116 4.72 -4.73 13.15
C THR A 116 4.19 -6.08 12.68
N GLN A 117 5.04 -7.09 12.73
CA GLN A 117 4.65 -8.48 12.52
C GLN A 117 3.94 -9.00 13.78
N LEU A 118 2.79 -9.65 13.58
CA LEU A 118 2.04 -10.35 14.61
C LEU A 118 2.47 -11.82 14.75
N SER A 119 2.97 -12.41 13.67
CA SER A 119 3.60 -13.74 13.66
C SER A 119 4.77 -13.74 12.68
N THR A 120 5.75 -14.62 12.91
CA THR A 120 7.01 -14.67 12.17
C THR A 120 7.23 -16.07 11.59
N PHE A 121 8.10 -16.18 10.59
CA PHE A 121 8.38 -17.46 9.95
C PHE A 121 9.25 -18.39 10.81
N ASP A 122 10.24 -17.83 11.52
CA ASP A 122 11.29 -18.58 12.25
C ASP A 122 11.51 -18.08 13.68
N GLY A 123 10.60 -17.25 14.21
CA GLY A 123 10.74 -16.64 15.52
C GLY A 123 11.50 -15.31 15.53
N ALA A 124 12.19 -14.93 14.45
CA ALA A 124 12.80 -13.61 14.32
C ALA A 124 11.77 -12.61 13.77
N SER A 125 11.62 -11.48 14.46
CA SER A 125 10.76 -10.38 13.98
C SER A 125 11.55 -9.44 13.10
N GLU A 126 11.01 -9.18 11.91
CA GLU A 126 11.49 -8.16 10.99
C GLU A 126 10.62 -6.91 11.07
N ALA A 127 11.25 -5.75 11.01
CA ALA A 127 10.53 -4.48 10.97
C ALA A 127 9.84 -4.30 9.61
N LEU A 128 8.60 -3.83 9.62
CA LEU A 128 7.95 -3.41 8.39
C LEU A 128 8.67 -2.19 7.79
N PRO A 129 8.79 -2.11 6.46
CA PRO A 129 9.50 -1.02 5.79
C PRO A 129 8.67 0.26 5.85
N LEU A 130 8.87 1.05 6.91
CA LEU A 130 8.27 2.37 7.04
C LEU A 130 8.74 3.27 5.89
N ASP A 131 7.79 3.89 5.21
CA ASP A 131 8.04 4.76 4.05
C ASP A 131 7.41 6.14 4.28
N VAL A 132 8.21 7.18 4.16
CA VAL A 132 7.79 8.58 4.30
C VAL A 132 7.87 9.25 2.94
N ARG A 133 6.73 9.73 2.44
CA ARG A 133 6.61 10.28 1.08
C ARG A 133 6.16 11.72 1.08
N PHE A 134 6.82 12.53 0.27
CA PHE A 134 6.38 13.88 -0.10
C PHE A 134 6.08 13.91 -1.60
N SER A 135 4.98 14.56 -2.00
CA SER A 135 4.54 14.60 -3.40
C SER A 135 4.05 15.98 -3.81
N VAL A 136 4.37 16.40 -5.03
CA VAL A 136 3.82 17.60 -5.67
C VAL A 136 3.36 17.24 -7.08
N SER A 137 2.18 17.66 -7.47
CA SER A 137 1.61 17.42 -8.80
C SER A 137 0.92 18.69 -9.31
N LYS A 138 1.19 19.10 -10.55
CA LYS A 138 0.56 20.25 -11.21
C LYS A 138 0.11 19.84 -12.61
N ASN A 139 -1.15 20.09 -12.95
CA ASN A 139 -1.62 19.93 -14.33
C ASN A 139 -1.24 21.17 -15.14
N LEU A 140 -0.48 20.98 -16.21
CA LEU A 140 -0.10 22.06 -17.13
C LEU A 140 -1.14 22.17 -18.23
N LYS A 141 -1.67 23.37 -18.46
CA LYS A 141 -2.54 23.64 -19.61
C LYS A 141 -1.68 24.00 -20.81
N ALA A 142 -1.82 23.24 -21.90
CA ALA A 142 -1.23 23.62 -23.16
C ALA A 142 -1.98 24.83 -23.72
N TYR A 143 -1.30 25.95 -23.91
CA TYR A 143 -1.83 27.07 -24.65
C TYR A 143 -1.77 26.71 -26.13
N LEU A 144 -2.90 26.29 -26.71
CA LEU A 144 -3.03 26.20 -28.16
C LEU A 144 -3.12 27.63 -28.70
N TRP A 145 -2.16 28.02 -29.53
CA TRP A 145 -2.21 29.28 -30.26
C TRP A 145 -3.28 29.15 -31.35
N ASN A 146 -4.33 29.98 -31.26
CA ASN A 146 -5.30 30.20 -32.35
C ASN A 146 -4.79 31.31 -33.28
#